data_AF-A0A7X3YTC8-F1
#
_entry.id   AF-A0A7X3YTC8-F1
#
_cell.length_a   1.000
_cell.length_b   1.000
_cell.length_c   1.000
_cell.angle_alpha   90.00
_cell.angle_beta   90.00
_cell.angle_gamma   90.00
#
_symmetry.space_group_name_H-M   'P 1'
#
loop_
_entity.id
_entity.type
_entity.pdbx_description
1 polymer ?
#
loop_
_entity_poly.entity_id
_entity_poly.type
_entity_poly.pdbx_seq_one_letter_code
_entity_poly.pdbx_strand_id
1 'polypeptide(L)'
;MAMRLSGRQIGLLKEYMHDLVEQAKQEEATTAAFGYSSKPYRADQAISDLLAILDDRIESEGVQVGLSVEFLHHMWTLCNKANDQVQDTVWLQRSLDGEPATKARVRELTYRVLLEYLESLPENLRLSSD
;
A
#
# COMPACT_ATOMS: atom_id res chain seq x y z
N MET A 1 9.96 -12.87 -20.41
CA MET A 1 10.57 -11.54 -20.62
C MET A 1 10.75 -10.91 -19.24
N ALA A 2 11.93 -10.42 -18.91
CA ALA A 2 12.23 -9.90 -17.58
C ALA A 2 11.61 -8.49 -17.37
N MET A 3 10.70 -8.33 -16.41
CA MET A 3 10.14 -7.03 -16.00
C MET A 3 10.85 -6.44 -14.78
N ARG A 4 11.89 -5.63 -14.99
CA ARG A 4 12.35 -4.73 -13.93
C ARG A 4 11.26 -3.71 -13.62
N LEU A 5 10.93 -3.49 -12.34
CA LEU A 5 10.10 -2.36 -11.94
C LEU A 5 10.79 -1.07 -12.39
N SER A 6 10.22 -0.39 -13.39
CA SER A 6 10.69 0.91 -13.82
C SER A 6 10.42 1.95 -12.72
N GLY A 7 11.25 3.00 -12.64
CA GLY A 7 11.03 4.08 -11.67
C GLY A 7 9.64 4.73 -11.79
N ARG A 8 9.05 4.71 -13.00
CA ARG A 8 7.67 5.16 -13.25
C ARG A 8 6.63 4.29 -12.55
N GLN A 9 6.83 2.98 -12.54
CA GLN A 9 5.93 2.01 -11.92
C GLN A 9 5.93 2.09 -10.40
N ILE A 10 7.12 2.21 -9.79
CA ILE A 10 7.24 2.48 -8.35
C ILE A 10 6.67 3.86 -8.02
N GLY A 11 6.85 4.85 -8.89
CA GLY A 11 6.24 6.17 -8.77
C GLY A 11 4.72 6.10 -8.66
N LEU A 12 4.04 5.35 -9.53
CA LEU A 12 2.58 5.23 -9.48
C LEU A 12 2.09 4.53 -8.21
N LEU A 13 2.79 3.49 -7.75
CA LEU A 13 2.43 2.85 -6.48
C LEU A 13 2.55 3.83 -5.31
N LYS A 14 3.63 4.63 -5.30
CA LYS A 14 3.84 5.68 -4.29
C LYS A 14 2.73 6.73 -4.35
N GLU A 15 2.25 7.09 -5.54
CA GLU A 15 1.10 7.99 -5.72
C GLU A 15 -0.18 7.40 -5.12
N TYR A 16 -0.54 6.14 -5.42
CA TYR A 16 -1.72 5.51 -4.81
C TYR A 16 -1.64 5.44 -3.29
N MET A 17 -0.48 5.08 -2.75
CA MET A 17 -0.23 5.06 -1.30
C MET A 17 -0.38 6.46 -0.68
N HIS A 18 0.18 7.47 -1.34
CA HIS A 18 0.08 8.86 -0.90
C HIS A 18 -1.36 9.35 -0.90
N ASP A 19 -2.11 9.10 -1.97
CA ASP A 19 -3.52 9.50 -2.08
C ASP A 19 -4.37 8.86 -0.99
N LEU A 20 -4.13 7.57 -0.67
CA LEU A 20 -4.78 6.90 0.45
C LEU A 20 -4.42 7.54 1.80
N VAL A 21 -3.17 7.97 2.01
CA VAL A 21 -2.79 8.67 3.24
C VAL A 21 -3.49 10.03 3.34
N GLU A 22 -3.52 10.81 2.27
CA GLU A 22 -4.18 12.12 2.23
C GLU A 22 -5.70 12.00 2.44
N GLN A 23 -6.33 11.00 1.83
CA GLN A 23 -7.74 10.69 2.08
C GLN A 23 -7.97 10.41 3.57
N ALA A 24 -7.13 9.60 4.21
CA ALA A 24 -7.26 9.29 5.63
C ALA A 24 -7.10 10.53 6.52
N LYS A 25 -6.18 11.45 6.17
CA LYS A 25 -6.03 12.74 6.90
C LYS A 25 -7.28 13.60 6.79
N GLN A 26 -7.90 13.66 5.61
CA GLN A 26 -9.14 14.41 5.40
C GLN A 26 -10.33 13.81 6.17
N GLU A 27 -10.45 12.48 6.15
CA GLU A 27 -11.47 11.75 6.93
C GLU A 27 -11.31 11.99 8.44
N GLU A 28 -10.08 11.98 8.95
CA GLU A 28 -9.77 12.27 10.35
C GLU A 28 -10.11 13.70 10.73
N ALA A 29 -9.71 14.67 9.91
CA ALA A 29 -10.03 16.09 10.14
C ALA A 29 -11.55 16.30 10.19
N THR A 30 -12.28 15.64 9.30
CA THR A 30 -13.75 15.68 9.26
C THR A 30 -14.35 15.03 10.53
N THR A 31 -13.89 13.82 10.89
CA THR A 31 -14.36 13.07 12.06
C THR A 31 -14.15 13.85 13.36
N ALA A 32 -12.98 14.49 13.50
CA ALA A 32 -12.65 15.34 14.63
C ALA A 32 -13.53 16.59 14.71
N ALA A 33 -13.82 17.23 13.56
CA ALA A 33 -14.70 18.41 13.50
C ALA A 33 -16.14 18.10 13.97
N PHE A 34 -16.60 16.86 13.77
CA PHE A 34 -17.90 16.39 14.24
C PHE A 34 -17.88 15.77 15.65
N GLY A 35 -16.71 15.70 16.31
CA GLY A 35 -16.56 15.18 17.67
C GLY A 35 -16.66 13.66 17.79
N TYR A 36 -16.47 12.91 16.70
CA TYR A 36 -16.50 11.45 16.73
C TYR A 36 -15.12 10.85 17.03
N SER A 37 -15.09 9.66 17.62
CA SER A 37 -13.87 8.88 17.77
C SER A 37 -13.57 8.10 16.49
N SER A 38 -12.35 8.20 15.98
CA SER A 38 -11.90 7.38 14.85
C SER A 38 -11.94 5.90 15.22
N LYS A 39 -12.38 5.06 14.26
CA LYS A 39 -12.34 3.61 14.41
C LYS A 39 -10.88 3.13 14.47
N PRO A 40 -10.58 2.06 15.23
CA PRO A 40 -9.28 1.43 15.20
C PRO A 40 -8.96 1.01 13.76
N TYR A 41 -7.75 1.33 13.31
CA TYR A 41 -7.28 1.00 11.97
C TYR A 41 -5.97 0.20 12.05
N ARG A 42 -5.82 -0.76 11.15
CA ARG A 42 -4.76 -1.78 11.19
C ARG A 42 -4.01 -1.87 9.87
N ALA A 43 -2.80 -2.42 9.91
CA ALA A 43 -1.93 -2.56 8.74
C ALA A 43 -2.54 -3.47 7.66
N ASP A 44 -3.22 -4.56 8.06
CA ASP A 44 -3.94 -5.44 7.13
C ASP A 44 -5.02 -4.70 6.35
N GLN A 45 -5.74 -3.78 7.01
CA GLN A 45 -6.73 -2.94 6.34
C GLN A 45 -6.07 -1.96 5.36
N ALA A 46 -4.92 -1.38 5.71
CA ALA A 46 -4.17 -0.49 4.80
C ALA A 46 -3.70 -1.21 3.53
N ILE A 47 -3.28 -2.47 3.66
CA ILE A 47 -2.88 -3.30 2.53
C ILE A 47 -4.11 -3.71 1.72
N SER A 48 -5.20 -4.12 2.36
CA SER A 48 -6.46 -4.45 1.68
C SER A 48 -6.99 -3.27 0.85
N ASP A 49 -6.92 -2.05 1.37
CA ASP A 49 -7.38 -0.86 0.66
C ASP A 49 -6.50 -0.56 -0.57
N LEU A 50 -5.19 -0.84 -0.49
CA LEU A 50 -4.28 -0.72 -1.63
C LEU A 50 -4.53 -1.81 -2.68
N LEU A 51 -4.76 -3.06 -2.25
CA LEU A 51 -5.08 -4.18 -3.14
C LEU A 51 -6.38 -3.92 -3.90
N ALA A 52 -7.40 -3.35 -3.25
CA ALA A 52 -8.66 -2.98 -3.90
C ALA A 52 -8.45 -1.95 -5.02
N ILE A 53 -7.60 -0.93 -4.84
CA ILE A 53 -7.27 0.01 -5.92
C ILE A 53 -6.59 -0.72 -7.09
N LEU A 54 -5.67 -1.64 -6.79
CA LEU A 54 -4.97 -2.40 -7.83
C LEU A 54 -5.93 -3.34 -8.58
N ASP A 55 -6.88 -3.98 -7.89
CA ASP A 55 -7.93 -4.81 -8.49
C ASP A 55 -8.86 -3.97 -9.37
N ASP A 56 -9.35 -2.83 -8.89
CA ASP A 56 -10.17 -1.91 -9.68
C ASP A 56 -9.45 -1.47 -10.96
N ARG A 57 -8.13 -1.26 -10.90
CA ARG A 57 -7.30 -0.92 -12.06
C ARG A 57 -7.12 -2.10 -13.01
N ILE A 58 -6.95 -3.32 -12.49
CA ILE A 58 -6.89 -4.54 -13.29
C ILE A 58 -8.21 -4.73 -14.06
N GLU A 59 -9.34 -4.52 -13.40
CA GLU A 59 -10.67 -4.65 -13.99
C GLU A 59 -11.00 -3.55 -15.00
N SER A 60 -10.55 -2.31 -14.75
CA SER A 60 -10.87 -1.14 -15.58
C SER A 60 -9.87 -0.85 -16.71
N GLU A 61 -8.59 -1.22 -16.58
CA GLU A 61 -7.52 -0.74 -17.45
C GLU A 61 -6.99 -1.74 -18.48
N GLY A 62 -7.84 -2.62 -19.02
CA GLY A 62 -7.48 -3.38 -20.21
C GLY A 62 -7.05 -2.54 -21.44
N VAL A 63 -7.21 -1.20 -21.44
CA VAL A 63 -6.99 -0.36 -22.64
C VAL A 63 -6.38 1.05 -22.42
N GLN A 64 -6.42 1.70 -21.23
CA GLN A 64 -6.35 3.20 -21.22
C GLN A 64 -5.19 3.93 -20.53
N VAL A 65 -4.30 3.34 -19.70
CA VAL A 65 -3.27 4.13 -18.96
C VAL A 65 -1.81 3.70 -19.20
N GLY A 66 -1.57 2.75 -20.11
CA GLY A 66 -0.22 2.43 -20.56
C GLY A 66 0.62 1.63 -19.56
N LEU A 67 -0.01 1.03 -18.54
CA LEU A 67 0.54 -0.07 -17.77
C LEU A 67 -0.04 -1.39 -18.28
N SER A 68 0.76 -2.46 -18.27
CA SER A 68 0.24 -3.79 -18.61
C SER A 68 -0.56 -4.35 -17.42
N VAL A 69 -1.63 -5.07 -17.73
CA VAL A 69 -2.43 -5.82 -16.74
C VAL A 69 -1.54 -6.80 -15.96
N GLU A 70 -0.58 -7.44 -16.64
CA GLU A 70 0.43 -8.31 -16.01
C GLU A 70 1.23 -7.59 -14.92
N PHE A 71 1.57 -6.32 -15.14
CA PHE A 71 2.31 -5.53 -14.16
C PHE A 71 1.44 -5.23 -12.93
N LEU A 72 0.18 -4.85 -13.13
CA LEU A 72 -0.75 -4.58 -12.03
C LEU A 72 -0.97 -5.86 -11.19
N HIS A 73 -1.15 -7.02 -11.83
CA HIS A 73 -1.21 -8.31 -11.15
C HIS A 73 0.07 -8.65 -10.38
N HIS A 74 1.23 -8.36 -10.96
CA HIS A 74 2.50 -8.59 -10.27
C HIS A 74 2.62 -7.71 -9.02
N MET A 75 2.27 -6.43 -9.12
CA MET A 75 2.25 -5.51 -7.97
C MET A 75 1.26 -5.95 -6.91
N TRP A 76 0.05 -6.33 -7.31
CA TRP A 76 -0.96 -6.89 -6.41
C TRP A 76 -0.41 -8.10 -5.66
N THR A 77 0.23 -9.02 -6.39
CA THR A 77 0.82 -10.24 -5.82
C THR A 77 1.94 -9.94 -4.83
N LEU A 78 2.83 -8.99 -5.15
CA LEU A 78 3.90 -8.59 -4.25
C LEU A 78 3.37 -7.94 -2.97
N CYS A 79 2.40 -7.02 -3.09
CA CYS A 79 1.77 -6.38 -1.95
C CYS A 79 1.04 -7.40 -1.07
N ASN A 80 0.33 -8.36 -1.67
CA ASN A 80 -0.38 -9.40 -0.94
C ASN A 80 0.60 -10.37 -0.24
N LYS A 81 1.69 -10.78 -0.91
CA LYS A 81 2.74 -11.63 -0.31
C LYS A 81 3.47 -10.92 0.85
N ALA A 82 3.61 -9.60 0.78
CA ALA A 82 4.25 -8.81 1.83
C ALA A 82 3.40 -8.66 3.10
N ASN A 83 2.10 -8.97 3.03
CA ASN A 83 1.11 -8.58 4.02
C ASN A 83 1.49 -9.01 5.45
N ASP A 84 1.81 -10.29 5.66
CA ASP A 84 2.13 -10.80 6.99
C ASP A 84 3.40 -10.15 7.57
N GLN A 85 4.46 -10.05 6.77
CA GLN A 85 5.73 -9.43 7.20
C GLN A 85 5.57 -7.93 7.50
N VAL A 86 4.81 -7.22 6.68
CA VAL A 86 4.54 -5.80 6.89
C VAL A 86 3.70 -5.61 8.15
N GLN A 87 2.67 -6.45 8.38
CA GLN A 87 1.87 -6.40 9.60
C GLN A 87 2.72 -6.58 10.86
N ASP A 88 3.56 -7.61 10.90
CA ASP A 88 4.43 -7.89 12.04
C ASP A 88 5.38 -6.71 12.31
N THR A 89 5.98 -6.18 11.25
CA THR A 89 6.92 -5.05 11.36
C THR A 89 6.23 -3.78 11.85
N VAL A 90 5.04 -3.46 11.32
CA VAL A 90 4.25 -2.30 11.74
C VAL A 90 3.79 -2.46 13.20
N TRP A 91 3.37 -3.67 13.59
CA TRP A 91 2.99 -3.94 14.97
C TRP A 91 4.16 -3.73 15.95
N LEU A 92 5.35 -4.23 15.60
CA LEU A 92 6.56 -4.03 16.40
C LEU A 92 6.93 -2.54 16.51
N GLN A 93 7.00 -1.82 15.39
CA GLN A 93 7.35 -0.39 15.39
C GLN A 93 6.38 0.44 16.24
N ARG A 94 5.07 0.23 16.06
CA ARG A 94 4.06 0.97 16.84
C ARG A 94 4.12 0.66 18.33
N SER A 95 4.43 -0.58 18.69
CA SER A 95 4.56 -0.99 20.09
C SER A 95 5.78 -0.35 20.76
N LEU A 96 6.86 -0.11 20.01
CA LEU A 96 8.07 0.55 20.50
C LEU A 96 7.92 2.07 20.58
N ASP A 97 7.33 2.68 19.56
CA ASP A 97 7.26 4.14 19.42
C ASP A 97 6.07 4.77 20.17
N GLY A 98 5.15 3.96 20.72
CA GLY A 98 3.96 4.45 21.42
C GLY A 98 3.02 5.26 20.52
N GLU A 99 3.04 4.99 19.21
CA GLU A 99 2.45 5.88 18.22
C GLU A 99 0.91 5.92 18.21
N PRO A 100 0.33 7.08 17.82
CA PRO A 100 -1.11 7.22 17.67
C PRO A 100 -1.69 6.17 16.72
N ALA A 101 -2.81 5.56 17.12
CA ALA A 101 -3.53 4.58 16.30
C ALA A 101 -4.44 5.20 15.23
N THR A 102 -4.09 6.39 14.72
CA THR A 102 -4.91 7.04 13.68
C THR A 102 -4.76 6.32 12.35
N LYS A 103 -5.80 6.37 11.53
CA LYS A 103 -5.86 5.73 10.21
C LYS A 103 -4.75 6.25 9.29
N ALA A 104 -4.55 7.57 9.24
CA ALA A 104 -3.52 8.21 8.44
C ALA A 104 -2.12 7.76 8.87
N ARG A 105 -1.86 7.70 10.18
CA ARG A 105 -0.54 7.28 10.66
C ARG A 105 -0.27 5.81 10.38
N VAL A 106 -1.26 4.95 10.61
CA VAL A 106 -1.14 3.52 10.32
C VAL A 106 -0.94 3.28 8.83
N ARG A 107 -1.64 4.00 7.94
CA ARG A 107 -1.41 3.92 6.48
C ARG A 107 0.00 4.35 6.11
N GLU A 108 0.45 5.51 6.58
CA GLU A 108 1.78 6.04 6.28
C GLU A 108 2.89 5.07 6.71
N LEU A 109 2.78 4.53 7.93
CA LEU A 109 3.72 3.56 8.45
C LEU A 109 3.71 2.27 7.64
N THR A 110 2.52 1.75 7.34
CA THR A 110 2.35 0.51 6.56
C THR A 110 2.96 0.65 5.16
N TYR A 111 2.69 1.75 4.48
CA TYR A 111 3.20 1.98 3.13
C TYR A 111 4.69 2.24 3.10
N ARG A 112 5.25 2.90 4.12
CA ARG A 112 6.71 3.02 4.27
C ARG A 112 7.37 1.65 4.39
N VAL A 113 6.88 0.80 5.30
CA VAL A 113 7.42 -0.56 5.51
C VAL A 113 7.23 -1.42 4.26
N LEU A 114 6.08 -1.32 3.58
CA LEU A 114 5.83 -2.04 2.33
C LEU A 114 6.80 -1.58 1.22
N LEU A 115 7.06 -0.30 1.08
CA LEU A 115 8.04 0.20 0.11
C LEU A 115 9.44 -0.30 0.43
N GLU A 116 9.87 -0.26 1.69
CA GLU A 116 11.16 -0.82 2.12
C GLU A 116 11.25 -2.32 1.79
N TYR A 117 10.19 -3.09 2.04
CA TYR A 117 10.13 -4.50 1.66
C TYR A 117 10.29 -4.67 0.15
N LEU A 118 9.48 -3.97 -0.65
CA LEU A 118 9.53 -4.06 -2.11
C LEU A 118 10.88 -3.61 -2.68
N GLU A 119 11.50 -2.59 -2.08
CA GLU A 119 12.82 -2.07 -2.44
C GLU A 119 13.96 -3.03 -2.04
N SER A 120 13.76 -3.86 -1.01
CA SER A 120 14.71 -4.90 -0.58
C SER A 120 14.63 -6.20 -1.37
N LEU A 121 13.54 -6.46 -2.09
CA LEU A 121 13.37 -7.69 -2.87
C LEU A 121 14.50 -7.86 -3.91
N PRO A 122 15.10 -9.05 -3.99
CA PRO A 122 16.13 -9.32 -4.99
C PRO A 122 15.51 -9.23 -6.38
N GLU A 123 16.32 -8.80 -7.36
CA GLU A 123 15.84 -8.44 -8.69
C GLU A 123 15.03 -9.56 -9.38
N ASN A 124 15.33 -10.83 -9.09
CA ASN A 124 14.62 -12.02 -9.57
C ASN A 124 13.22 -12.26 -8.95
N LEU A 125 12.94 -11.78 -7.73
CA LEU A 125 11.61 -11.91 -7.11
C LEU A 125 10.63 -10.82 -7.60
N ARG A 126 11.16 -9.69 -8.09
CA ARG A 126 10.39 -8.72 -8.90
C ARG A 126 10.09 -9.20 -10.31
N LEU A 127 10.53 -10.42 -10.67
CA LEU A 127 10.46 -10.99 -12.01
C LEU A 127 9.65 -12.29 -12.07
N SER A 128 9.12 -12.77 -10.94
CA SER A 128 8.37 -14.03 -10.85
C SER A 128 6.88 -13.76 -11.09
N SER A 129 6.45 -14.07 -12.31
CA SER A 129 5.10 -14.56 -12.59
C SER A 129 5.17 -16.08 -12.43
N ASP A 130 4.65 -16.60 -11.31
CA ASP A 130 4.18 -17.99 -11.28
C ASP A 130 2.74 -18.01 -11.80
#